data_AF-A0A2N9WSD7-F1
#
_entry.id   AF-A0A2N9WSD7-F1
#
_cell.length_a   1.000
_cell.length_b   1.000
_cell.length_c   1.000
_cell.angle_alpha   90.00
_cell.angle_beta   90.00
_cell.angle_gamma   90.00
#
_symmetry.space_group_name_H-M   'P 1'
#
loop_
_entity.id
_entity.type
_entity.pdbx_description
1 polymer ?
#
loop_
_entity_poly.entity_id
_entity_poly.type
_entity_poly.pdbx_seq_one_letter_code
_entity_poly.pdbx_strand_id
1 'polypeptide(L)'
;MDPLGLHVSHGIDVLADDWATKGAHAHIDKMEIAIKPGKNGEIIYKPVFSNTNAESIAWKKATNKLDDYLSNPRNKAKVVDYLENAKVRWPRKGAEWNHLQKALKKHDIVKGKLGKMKKIGC
;
A
#
# COMPACT_ATOMS: atom_id res chain seq x y z
N MET A 1 -29.29 3.21 -0.63
CA MET A 1 -28.19 4.19 -0.73
C MET A 1 -27.33 3.99 0.50
N ASP A 2 -26.15 3.41 0.33
CA ASP A 2 -25.25 3.11 1.45
C ASP A 2 -24.65 4.43 1.97
N PRO A 3 -24.88 4.82 3.24
CA PRO A 3 -24.51 6.15 3.74
C PRO A 3 -23.01 6.32 3.99
N LEU A 4 -22.22 5.25 3.88
CA LEU A 4 -20.76 5.29 4.04
C LEU A 4 -20.01 4.91 2.76
N GLY A 5 -20.67 4.24 1.81
CA GLY A 5 -20.38 4.35 0.37
C GLY A 5 -18.91 4.26 0.00
N LEU A 6 -18.14 3.48 0.76
CA LEU A 6 -16.69 3.34 0.65
C LEU A 6 -16.35 2.40 -0.51
N HIS A 7 -17.02 2.56 -1.65
CA HIS A 7 -16.41 2.28 -2.93
C HIS A 7 -15.35 3.38 -3.14
N VAL A 8 -14.22 3.27 -2.43
CA VAL A 8 -13.08 4.12 -2.75
C VAL A 8 -12.65 3.70 -4.15
N SER A 9 -13.07 4.48 -5.14
CA SER A 9 -12.61 4.30 -6.51
C SER A 9 -11.08 4.49 -6.60
N HIS A 10 -10.50 5.19 -5.60
CA HIS A 10 -9.08 5.49 -5.45
C HIS A 10 -8.67 5.67 -3.98
N GLY A 11 -8.07 4.69 -3.31
CA GLY A 11 -7.43 4.93 -2.01
C GLY A 11 -6.93 3.70 -1.26
N ILE A 12 -6.38 3.94 -0.07
CA ILE A 12 -5.94 2.89 0.87
C ILE A 12 -7.16 2.30 1.53
N ASP A 13 -7.27 0.97 1.53
CA ASP A 13 -8.34 0.29 2.27
C ASP A 13 -8.23 0.65 3.76
N VAL A 14 -9.36 0.99 4.37
CA VAL A 14 -9.47 1.20 5.82
C VAL A 14 -8.92 -0.05 6.51
N LEU A 15 -8.29 0.12 7.68
CA LEU A 15 -7.72 -0.95 8.50
C LEU A 15 -8.67 -2.17 8.62
N ALA A 16 -8.53 -3.12 7.70
CA ALA A 16 -9.38 -4.31 7.58
C ALA A 16 -8.64 -5.54 8.08
N ASP A 17 -9.35 -6.58 8.52
CA ASP A 17 -8.73 -7.84 9.01
C ASP A 17 -7.75 -8.47 8.00
N ASP A 18 -7.98 -8.23 6.72
CA ASP A 18 -7.12 -8.70 5.63
C ASP A 18 -5.71 -8.05 5.63
N TRP A 19 -5.50 -6.94 6.36
CA TRP A 19 -4.14 -6.44 6.61
C TRP A 19 -3.31 -7.43 7.44
N ALA A 20 -3.94 -8.27 8.27
CA ALA A 20 -3.26 -9.34 8.98
C ALA A 20 -2.55 -10.29 8.01
N THR A 21 -3.18 -10.61 6.88
CA THR A 21 -2.73 -11.59 5.88
C THR A 21 -1.97 -10.89 4.74
N LYS A 22 -2.61 -9.97 4.04
CA LYS A 22 -2.08 -9.30 2.83
C LYS A 22 -1.18 -8.09 3.13
N GLY A 23 -1.37 -7.49 4.30
CA GLY A 23 -0.66 -6.28 4.74
C GLY A 23 -1.26 -5.00 4.20
N ALA A 24 -0.60 -3.86 4.45
CA ALA A 24 -1.10 -2.57 3.98
C ALA A 24 -1.24 -2.56 2.46
N HIS A 25 -2.45 -2.29 1.96
CA HIS A 25 -2.74 -2.27 0.53
C HIS A 25 -3.75 -1.19 0.18
N ALA A 26 -3.75 -0.81 -1.10
CA ALA A 26 -4.66 0.16 -1.68
C ALA A 26 -5.46 -0.47 -2.82
N HIS A 27 -6.71 -0.05 -2.96
CA HIS A 27 -7.53 -0.34 -4.12
C HIS A 27 -7.54 0.87 -5.06
N ILE A 28 -6.93 0.72 -6.24
CA ILE A 28 -6.80 1.78 -7.24
C ILE A 28 -7.15 1.21 -8.62
N ASP A 29 -8.13 1.78 -9.30
CA ASP A 29 -8.52 1.37 -10.66
C ASP A 29 -8.72 -0.16 -10.82
N LYS A 30 -9.39 -0.79 -9.85
CA LYS A 30 -9.62 -2.26 -9.79
C LYS A 30 -8.37 -3.09 -9.51
N MET A 31 -7.28 -2.47 -9.07
CA MET A 31 -6.05 -3.14 -8.66
C MET A 31 -5.85 -3.05 -7.15
N GLU A 32 -5.61 -4.19 -6.52
CA GLU A 32 -5.08 -4.25 -5.16
C GLU A 32 -3.56 -4.19 -5.19
N ILE A 33 -3.02 -3.09 -4.66
CA ILE A 33 -1.59 -2.77 -4.62
C ILE A 33 -1.12 -2.83 -3.18
N ALA A 34 -0.28 -3.82 -2.86
CA ALA A 34 0.38 -3.90 -1.56
C ALA A 34 1.51 -2.87 -1.46
N ILE A 35 1.59 -2.22 -0.30
CA ILE A 35 2.60 -1.21 0.01
C ILE A 35 3.52 -1.80 1.06
N LYS A 36 4.81 -1.91 0.71
CA LYS A 36 5.81 -2.54 1.56
C LYS A 36 7.00 -1.64 1.80
N PRO A 37 7.64 -1.73 2.97
CA PRO A 37 8.91 -1.08 3.18
C PRO A 37 10.00 -1.79 2.37
N GLY A 38 10.80 -1.01 1.64
CA GLY A 38 12.03 -1.43 0.98
C GLY A 38 13.25 -1.16 1.83
N LYS A 39 14.43 -1.39 1.25
CA LYS A 39 15.70 -1.04 1.91
C LYS A 39 15.83 0.48 1.98
N ASN A 40 16.56 1.00 2.97
CA ASN A 40 16.89 2.43 3.10
C ASN A 40 15.66 3.38 3.13
N GLY A 41 14.50 2.88 3.54
CA GLY A 41 13.26 3.66 3.61
C GLY A 41 12.56 3.82 2.26
N GLU A 42 12.88 3.00 1.26
CA GLU A 42 12.13 2.95 0.01
C GLU A 42 10.69 2.46 0.24
N ILE A 43 9.77 2.86 -0.64
CA ILE A 43 8.41 2.33 -0.70
C ILE A 43 8.34 1.40 -1.92
N ILE A 44 7.80 0.21 -1.70
CA ILE A 44 7.71 -0.85 -2.70
C ILE A 44 6.24 -1.18 -2.96
N TYR A 45 5.84 -1.13 -4.22
CA TYR A 45 4.54 -1.59 -4.68
C TYR A 45 4.63 -3.00 -5.23
N LYS A 46 3.71 -3.85 -4.79
CA LYS A 46 3.57 -5.21 -5.31
C LYS A 46 2.10 -5.51 -5.56
N PRO A 47 1.76 -6.28 -6.60
CA PRO A 47 0.41 -6.78 -6.70
C PRO A 47 0.08 -7.67 -5.52
N VAL A 48 -1.13 -7.52 -4.99
CA VAL A 48 -1.66 -8.44 -3.98
C VAL A 48 -1.94 -9.81 -4.61
N PHE A 49 -2.52 -9.82 -5.81
CA PHE A 49 -2.85 -11.03 -6.55
C PHE A 49 -1.76 -11.40 -7.55
N SER A 50 -1.45 -12.70 -7.65
CA SER A 50 -0.40 -13.23 -8.53
C SER A 50 -0.71 -13.12 -10.02
N ASN A 51 -1.99 -13.02 -10.40
CA ASN A 51 -2.43 -12.88 -11.79
C ASN A 51 -2.36 -11.44 -12.32
N THR A 52 -2.08 -10.46 -11.47
CA THR A 52 -1.96 -9.06 -11.87
C THR A 52 -0.66 -8.81 -12.62
N ASN A 53 -0.78 -8.32 -13.85
CA ASN A 53 0.38 -7.93 -14.66
C ASN A 53 0.96 -6.57 -14.18
N ALA A 54 2.02 -6.65 -13.37
CA ALA A 54 2.70 -5.49 -12.81
C ALA A 54 3.56 -4.69 -13.81
N GLU A 55 3.71 -5.18 -15.04
CA GLU A 55 4.44 -4.47 -16.11
C GLU A 55 3.48 -3.70 -17.04
N SER A 56 2.18 -3.92 -16.90
CA SER A 56 1.14 -3.31 -17.71
C SER A 56 1.07 -1.78 -17.57
N ILE A 57 0.57 -1.10 -18.62
CA ILE A 57 0.29 0.34 -18.57
C ILE A 57 -0.73 0.66 -17.47
N ALA A 58 -1.72 -0.22 -17.27
CA ALA A 58 -2.72 -0.05 -16.24
C ALA A 58 -2.11 -0.07 -14.84
N TRP A 59 -1.15 -0.98 -14.57
CA TRP A 59 -0.40 -0.99 -13.31
C TRP A 59 0.36 0.31 -13.08
N LYS A 60 1.11 0.77 -14.09
CA LYS A 60 1.86 2.04 -14.00
C LYS A 60 0.93 3.23 -13.70
N LYS A 61 -0.24 3.29 -14.34
CA LYS A 61 -1.24 4.34 -14.07
C LYS A 61 -1.76 4.25 -12.64
N ALA A 62 -2.08 3.05 -12.15
CA ALA A 62 -2.58 2.85 -10.79
C ALA A 62 -1.52 3.21 -9.73
N THR A 63 -0.26 2.82 -9.94
CA THR A 63 0.82 3.19 -9.00
C THR A 63 1.12 4.69 -9.00
N ASN A 64 1.00 5.38 -10.13
CA ASN A 64 1.16 6.84 -10.17
C ASN A 64 0.06 7.54 -9.38
N LYS A 65 -1.19 7.08 -9.51
CA LYS A 65 -2.30 7.60 -8.69
C LYS A 65 -2.08 7.34 -7.20
N LEU A 66 -1.48 6.20 -6.85
CA LEU A 66 -1.11 5.90 -5.47
C LEU A 66 0.02 6.81 -4.96
N ASP A 67 1.02 7.10 -5.78
CA ASP A 67 2.07 8.08 -5.47
C ASP A 67 1.47 9.48 -5.20
N ASP A 68 0.56 9.94 -6.06
CA ASP A 68 -0.15 11.22 -5.88
C ASP A 68 -0.98 11.23 -4.59
N TYR A 69 -1.70 10.12 -4.33
CA TYR A 69 -2.49 9.95 -3.11
C TYR A 69 -1.61 10.03 -1.85
N LEU A 70 -0.47 9.33 -1.83
CA LEU A 70 0.45 9.28 -0.69
C LEU A 70 1.35 10.53 -0.56
N SER A 71 1.51 11.30 -1.64
CA SER A 71 2.20 12.59 -1.60
C SER A 71 1.35 13.68 -0.94
N ASN A 72 0.03 13.49 -0.84
CA ASN A 72 -0.82 14.36 -0.04
C ASN A 72 -0.56 14.16 1.48
N PRO A 73 -0.14 15.20 2.23
CA PRO A 73 0.20 15.06 3.65
C PRO A 73 -0.94 14.54 4.53
N ARG A 74 -2.20 14.90 4.24
CA ARG A 74 -3.36 14.44 5.01
C ARG A 74 -3.60 12.95 4.81
N ASN A 75 -3.50 12.47 3.57
CA ASN A 75 -3.66 11.06 3.26
C ASN A 75 -2.53 10.23 3.84
N LYS A 76 -1.28 10.72 3.72
CA LYS A 76 -0.11 10.10 4.34
C LYS A 76 -0.26 9.98 5.85
N ALA A 77 -0.75 11.03 6.52
CA ALA A 77 -1.03 10.99 7.96
C ALA A 77 -2.09 9.93 8.32
N LYS A 78 -3.16 9.80 7.53
CA LYS A 78 -4.17 8.74 7.72
C LYS A 78 -3.56 7.34 7.60
N VAL A 79 -2.72 7.10 6.61
CA VAL A 79 -2.06 5.78 6.44
C VAL A 79 -1.12 5.48 7.61
N VAL A 80 -0.38 6.49 8.09
CA VAL A 80 0.47 6.35 9.28
C VAL A 80 -0.38 5.99 10.51
N ASP A 81 -1.52 6.63 10.70
CA ASP A 81 -2.45 6.32 11.80
C ASP A 81 -3.00 4.90 11.70
N TYR A 82 -3.37 4.44 10.51
CA TYR A 82 -3.77 3.05 10.29
C TYR A 82 -2.64 2.08 10.64
N LEU A 83 -1.39 2.38 10.29
CA LEU A 83 -0.24 1.54 10.65
C LEU A 83 0.02 1.50 12.16
N GLU A 84 -0.18 2.59 12.87
CA GLU A 84 -0.10 2.63 14.35
C GLU A 84 -1.15 1.70 14.97
N ASN A 85 -2.39 1.76 14.50
CA ASN A 85 -3.46 0.87 14.96
C ASN A 85 -3.21 -0.61 14.56
N ALA A 86 -2.67 -0.85 13.37
CA ALA A 86 -2.30 -2.19 12.89
C ALA A 86 -1.23 -2.86 13.76
N LYS A 87 -0.30 -2.08 14.34
CA LYS A 87 0.74 -2.58 15.25
C LYS A 87 0.14 -3.11 16.55
N VAL A 88 -0.88 -2.45 17.08
CA VAL A 88 -1.60 -2.89 18.28
C VAL A 88 -2.38 -4.16 17.99
N ARG A 89 -3.09 -4.20 16.85
CA ARG A 89 -3.96 -5.32 16.48
C ARG A 89 -3.21 -6.56 16.02
N TRP A 90 -2.11 -6.41 15.28
CA TRP A 90 -1.29 -7.50 14.75
C TRP A 90 0.20 -7.30 15.04
N PRO A 91 0.63 -7.49 16.31
CA PRO A 91 2.00 -7.22 16.73
C PRO A 91 3.04 -8.09 16.02
N ARG A 92 2.65 -9.28 15.54
CA ARG A 92 3.51 -10.18 14.75
C ARG A 92 4.06 -9.53 13.46
N LYS A 93 3.39 -8.52 12.91
CA LYS A 93 3.85 -7.73 11.76
C LYS A 93 4.33 -6.32 12.15
N GLY A 94 4.44 -6.02 13.45
CA GLY A 94 4.77 -4.69 13.95
C GLY A 94 6.08 -4.12 13.43
N ALA A 95 7.09 -4.96 13.16
CA ALA A 95 8.34 -4.53 12.54
C ALA A 95 8.13 -4.04 11.09
N GLU A 96 7.31 -4.73 10.29
CA GLU A 96 6.96 -4.32 8.93
C GLU A 96 6.20 -2.98 8.95
N TRP A 97 5.22 -2.83 9.85
CA TRP A 97 4.47 -1.58 10.02
C TRP A 97 5.35 -0.42 10.44
N ASN A 98 6.27 -0.64 11.38
CA ASN A 98 7.23 0.38 11.80
C ASN A 98 8.15 0.82 10.66
N HIS A 99 8.64 -0.12 9.85
CA HIS A 99 9.49 0.22 8.71
C HIS A 99 8.71 0.97 7.64
N LEU A 100 7.47 0.59 7.37
CA LEU A 100 6.63 1.29 6.39
C LEU A 100 6.28 2.71 6.86
N GLN A 101 5.95 2.87 8.14
CA GLN A 101 5.71 4.18 8.75
C GLN A 101 6.95 5.09 8.66
N LYS A 102 8.14 4.55 8.94
CA LYS A 102 9.41 5.29 8.77
C LYS A 102 9.64 5.68 7.31
N ALA A 103 9.37 4.78 6.37
CA ALA A 103 9.50 5.05 4.94
C ALA A 103 8.55 6.18 4.49
N LEU A 104 7.27 6.11 4.88
CA LEU A 104 6.28 7.15 4.55
C LEU A 104 6.63 8.51 5.16
N LYS A 105 7.16 8.54 6.39
CA LYS A 105 7.60 9.78 7.06
C LYS A 105 8.88 10.38 6.46
N LYS A 106 9.75 9.55 5.89
CA LYS A 106 11.04 9.99 5.31
C LYS A 106 10.87 10.77 4.01
N HIS A 107 9.79 10.53 3.26
CA HIS A 107 9.60 11.08 1.93
C HIS A 107 8.46 12.10 1.89
N ASP A 108 8.79 13.36 1.56
CA ASP A 108 7.79 14.39 1.25
C ASP A 108 6.97 14.00 0.02
N ILE A 109 7.65 13.54 -1.04
CA ILE A 109 7.05 12.99 -2.26
C ILE A 109 7.26 11.48 -2.26
N VAL A 110 6.16 10.72 -2.28
CA VAL A 110 6.21 9.26 -2.32
C VAL A 110 6.33 8.80 -3.77
N LYS A 111 7.34 7.96 -4.04
CA LYS A 111 7.49 7.23 -5.31
C LYS A 111 7.75 5.77 -5.02
N GLY A 112 6.74 4.94 -5.21
CA GLY A 112 6.88 3.50 -5.02
C GLY A 112 7.62 2.83 -6.19
N LYS A 113 8.48 1.87 -5.86
CA LYS A 113 9.15 1.03 -6.86
C LYS A 113 8.40 -0.29 -7.02
N LEU A 114 8.35 -0.82 -8.24
CA LEU A 114 7.88 -2.19 -8.44
C LEU A 114 8.79 -3.15 -7.68
N GLY A 115 8.22 -3.92 -6.76
CA GLY A 115 8.96 -4.92 -6.01
C GLY A 115 9.32 -6.12 -6.86
N LYS A 116 10.47 -6.76 -6.59
CA LYS A 116 10.88 -8.00 -7.26
C LYS A 116 9.73 -9.03 -7.23
N MET A 117 9.25 -9.40 -8.41
CA MET A 117 8.33 -10.50 -8.60
C MET A 117 9.11 -11.81 -8.43
N LYS A 118 8.54 -12.76 -7.70
CA LYS A 118 9.11 -14.11 -7.64
C LYS A 118 8.97 -14.67 -9.05
N LYS A 119 10.08 -14.94 -9.76
CA LYS A 119 10.03 -15.78 -10.95
C LYS A 119 9.52 -17.13 -10.48
N ILE A 120 8.32 -17.51 -10.89
CA ILE A 120 7.85 -18.87 -10.74
C ILE A 120 8.67 -19.63 -11.77
N GLY A 121 9.67 -20.39 -11.31
CA GLY A 121 10.39 -21.31 -12.20
C GLY A 121 9.38 -22.31 -12.74
N CYS A 122 9.39 -22.52 -14.06
CA CYS A 122 8.72 -23.65 -14.68
C CYS A 122 9.21 -24.97 -14.07
#